data_AF-A0A382WZ12-F1
#
_entry.id   AF-A0A382WZ12-F1
#
_cell.length_a   1.000
_cell.length_b   1.000
_cell.length_c   1.000
_cell.angle_alpha   90.00
_cell.angle_beta   90.00
_cell.angle_gamma   90.00
#
_symmetry.space_group_name_H-M   'P 1'
#
loop_
_entity.id
_entity.type
_entity.pdbx_description
1 polymer ?
#
loop_
_entity_poly.entity_id
_entity_poly.type
_entity_poly.pdbx_seq_one_letter_code
_entity_poly.pdbx_strand_id
1 'polypeptide(L)' 'MPNFDYEAPTSLKTALGFLSGNGEIRPLAGGTDVIDQLKSNRRNADLVVDLKRVPE' A
#
# COMPACT_ATOMS: atom_id res chain seq x y z
N MET A 1 -12.08 -6.94 -5.74
CA MET A 1 -10.80 -6.24 -5.53
C MET A 1 -10.12 -6.14 -6.88
N PRO A 2 -9.69 -4.94 -7.29
CA PRO A 2 -8.85 -4.78 -8.46
C PRO A 2 -7.54 -5.57 -8.28
N ASN A 3 -6.91 -5.96 -9.39
CA ASN A 3 -5.55 -6.51 -9.35
C ASN A 3 -4.58 -5.38 -9.01
N PHE A 4 -3.68 -5.63 -8.06
CA PHE A 4 -2.63 -4.72 -7.65
C PHE A 4 -1.40 -5.51 -7.22
N ASP A 5 -0.23 -4.89 -7.35
CA ASP A 5 1.02 -5.40 -6.80
C ASP A 5 1.08 -5.14 -5.29
N TYR A 6 1.88 -5.92 -4.56
CA TYR A 6 2.00 -5.82 -3.12
C TYR A 6 3.46 -5.88 -2.68
N GLU A 7 3.88 -4.91 -1.88
CA GLU A 7 5.22 -4.82 -1.32
C GLU A 7 5.18 -4.62 0.19
N ALA A 8 6.07 -5.28 0.92
CA ALA A 8 6.13 -5.19 2.39
C ALA A 8 7.55 -4.83 2.85
N PRO A 9 7.99 -3.59 2.62
CA PRO A 9 9.34 -3.14 2.94
C PRO A 9 9.63 -3.25 4.44
N THR A 10 10.90 -3.52 4.76
CA THR A 10 11.40 -3.63 6.15
C THR A 10 12.22 -2.42 6.58
N SER A 11 12.24 -1.36 5.78
CA SER A 11 12.89 -0.10 6.12
C SER A 11 12.09 1.09 5.62
N LEU A 12 12.15 2.20 6.36
CA LEU A 12 11.49 3.45 5.99
C LEU A 12 11.97 3.95 4.62
N LYS A 13 13.27 3.85 4.34
CA LYS A 13 13.85 4.27 3.05
C LYS A 13 13.22 3.54 1.87
N THR A 14 13.09 2.22 1.97
CA THR A 14 12.48 1.41 0.90
C THR A 14 10.99 1.73 0.75
N ALA A 15 10.27 1.88 1.87
CA ALA A 15 8.86 2.26 1.84
C ALA A 15 8.63 3.61 1.14
N LEU A 16 9.42 4.63 1.47
CA LEU A 16 9.37 5.94 0.81
C LEU A 16 9.75 5.84 -0.67
N GLY A 17 10.69 4.95 -1.02
CA GLY A 17 11.01 4.64 -2.41
C GLY A 17 9.80 4.15 -3.21
N PHE A 18 9.03 3.21 -2.66
CA PHE A 18 7.79 2.76 -3.29
C PHE A 18 6.73 3.86 -3.33
N LEU A 19 6.49 4.54 -2.20
CA LEU A 19 5.44 5.57 -2.09
C LEU A 19 5.69 6.82 -2.96
N SER A 20 6.94 7.05 -3.39
CA SER A 20 7.28 8.13 -4.32
C SER A 20 7.21 7.72 -5.80
N GLY A 21 6.86 6.46 -6.08
CA GLY A 21 6.66 5.96 -7.43
C GLY A 21 5.44 6.58 -8.14
N ASN A 22 5.34 6.29 -9.43
CA ASN A 22 4.19 6.71 -10.25
C ASN A 22 3.03 5.71 -10.10
N GLY A 23 1.80 6.20 -10.30
CA GLY A 23 0.58 5.37 -10.23
C GLY A 23 -0.20 5.54 -8.93
N GLU A 24 -1.26 4.74 -8.76
CA GLU A 24 -2.05 4.74 -7.53
C GLU A 24 -1.42 3.83 -6.47
N ILE A 25 -0.56 4.42 -5.64
CA ILE A 25 0.13 3.68 -4.58
C ILE A 25 -0.59 3.92 -3.25
N ARG A 26 -0.91 2.84 -2.54
CA ARG A 26 -1.67 2.89 -1.28
C ARG A 26 -0.85 2.32 -0.13
N PRO A 27 -0.55 3.10 0.91
CA PRO A 27 0.04 2.55 2.13
C PRO A 27 -0.98 1.71 2.88
N LEU A 28 -0.54 0.56 3.39
CA LEU A 28 -1.30 -0.35 4.22
C LEU A 28 -0.64 -0.42 5.60
N ALA A 29 -1.38 0.01 6.63
CA ALA A 29 -1.01 -0.19 8.03
C ALA A 29 -2.04 -1.12 8.69
N GLY A 30 -3.05 -0.56 9.37
CA GLY A 30 -4.11 -1.35 10.00
C GLY A 30 -5.03 -2.09 9.02
N GLY A 31 -5.24 -1.53 7.83
CA GLY A 31 -6.00 -2.14 6.72
C GLY A 31 -7.52 -1.97 6.78
N THR A 32 -8.10 -1.57 7.90
CA THR A 32 -9.55 -1.37 8.05
C THR A 32 -10.14 -0.47 6.95
N ASP A 33 -9.47 0.64 6.64
CA ASP A 33 -9.94 1.56 5.62
C ASP A 33 -9.59 1.11 4.21
N VAL A 34 -8.29 0.92 3.94
CA VAL A 34 -7.79 0.66 2.58
C VAL A 34 -8.35 -0.65 2.01
N ILE A 35 -8.43 -1.72 2.80
CA ILE A 35 -8.94 -3.00 2.32
C ILE A 35 -10.45 -2.92 2.06
N ASP A 36 -11.23 -2.26 2.92
CA ASP A 36 -12.66 -2.06 2.67
C ASP A 36 -12.90 -1.22 1.40
N GLN A 37 -12.13 -0.15 1.22
CA GLN A 37 -12.21 0.72 0.04
C GLN A 37 -11.86 -0.01 -1.26
N LEU A 38 -10.83 -0.87 -1.26
CA LEU A 38 -10.45 -1.68 -2.43
C LEU A 38 -11.44 -2.82 -2.70
N LYS A 39 -12.06 -3.39 -1.66
CA LYS A 39 -13.11 -4.42 -1.82
C LYS A 39 -14.40 -3.85 -2.39
N SER A 40 -14.76 -2.65 -1.96
CA SER A 40 -15.97 -1.94 -2.41
C SER A 40 -15.77 -1.15 -3.70
N ASN A 41 -14.61 -1.24 -4.36
CA ASN A 41 -14.23 -0.47 -5.54
C ASN A 41 -14.40 1.06 -5.36
N ARG A 42 -14.32 1.55 -4.12
CA ARG A 42 -14.34 3.00 -3.81
C ARG A 42 -12.98 3.66 -4.08
N ARG A 43 -11.93 2.85 -4.17
CA ARG A 43 -10.57 3.25 -4.58
C ARG A 43 -9.93 2.16 -5.42
N ASN A 44 -8.92 2.55 -6.21
CA ASN A 44 -7.98 1.65 -6.86
C ASN A 44 -6.61 1.73 -6.19
N ALA A 45 -5.78 0.77 -6.59
CA ALA A 45 -4.35 0.74 -6.35
C ALA A 45 -3.69 0.01 -7.52
N ASP A 46 -2.55 0.52 -7.96
CA ASP A 46 -1.60 -0.24 -8.78
C ASP A 46 -0.64 -1.02 -7.87
N LEU A 47 -0.27 -0.42 -6.72
CA LEU A 47 0.60 -1.01 -5.70
C LEU A 47 0.08 -0.73 -4.29
N VAL A 48 0.05 -1.75 -3.45
CA VAL A 48 -0.20 -1.65 -2.00
C VAL A 48 1.11 -1.88 -1.25
N VAL A 49 1.49 -0.92 -0.40
CA VAL A 49 2.75 -0.96 0.38
C VAL A 49 2.43 -1.19 1.86
N ASP A 50 2.69 -2.39 2.37
CA ASP A 50 2.49 -2.74 3.77
C ASP A 50 3.62 -2.21 4.66
N LEU A 51 3.28 -1.24 5.48
CA LEU A 51 4.18 -0.53 6.37
C LEU A 51 4.35 -1.23 7.73
N LYS A 52 3.60 -2.30 8.04
CA LYS A 52 3.69 -2.98 9.34
C LYS A 52 5.08 -3.54 9.68
N ARG A 53 5.90 -3.77 8.65
CA ARG A 53 7.26 -4.31 8.80
C ARG A 53 8.34 -3.23 8.91
N VAL A 54 7.98 -1.95 8.81
CA VAL A 54 8.90 -0.84 9.07
C VAL A 54 8.95 -0.60 10.59
N PRO A 55 10.15 -0.65 11.21
CA PRO A 55 10.26 -0.62 12.67
C PRO A 55 10.24 0.79 13.30
N GLU A 56 10.61 1.83 12.55
CA GLU A 56 10.53 3.26 12.95
C GLU A 56 9.20 3.92 12.54
#